data_AF-A0A4R4ENZ8-F1
#
_entry.id   AF-A0A4R4ENZ8-F1
#
_cell.length_a   1.000
_cell.length_b   1.000
_cell.length_c   1.000
_cell.angle_alpha   90.00
_cell.angle_beta   90.00
_cell.angle_gamma   90.00
#
_symmetry.space_group_name_H-M   'P 1'
#
loop_
_entity.id
_entity.type
_entity.pdbx_description
1 polymer ?
#
loop_
_entity_poly.entity_id
_entity_poly.type
_entity_poly.pdbx_seq_one_letter_code
_entity_poly.pdbx_strand_id
1 'polypeptide(L)'
;MPNYGGGWKMDSEQMVQKAYACLLSHDFANAEKWFELAIEGDPENASLHYKLSVTYARNNKLQKALWHAKLAVQYNTEEQLYLAHLQHLEARRLIVQAEGYFDGTTESLYMVIYLLRHAVNLDPLAIQGYLLLGEAYAGLEDYDQAIKFVKEAIKLDPLDDYAILELERYKLKLEQYLKQ
;
A
#
# COMPACT_ATOMS: atom_id res chain seq x y z
N MET A 1 4.30 57.11 -11.50
CA MET A 1 5.49 56.24 -11.63
C MET A 1 5.01 54.81 -11.45
N PRO A 2 5.20 53.89 -12.42
CA PRO A 2 4.79 52.51 -12.22
C PRO A 2 5.84 51.79 -11.36
N ASN A 3 5.39 51.23 -10.23
CA ASN A 3 6.22 50.45 -9.33
C ASN A 3 6.24 48.99 -9.82
N TYR A 4 7.35 48.59 -10.43
CA TYR A 4 7.64 47.21 -10.81
C TYR A 4 8.03 46.43 -9.55
N GLY A 5 7.10 45.67 -9.00
CA GLY A 5 7.32 44.86 -7.80
C GLY A 5 6.44 43.61 -7.74
N GLY A 6 6.02 43.07 -8.88
CA GLY A 6 5.37 41.77 -8.96
C GLY A 6 6.42 40.66 -9.01
N GLY A 7 6.91 40.22 -7.86
CA GLY A 7 7.72 39.00 -7.78
C GLY A 7 6.87 37.83 -8.25
N TRP A 8 7.28 37.20 -9.35
CA TRP A 8 6.61 36.04 -9.97
C TRP A 8 6.64 34.83 -9.03
N LYS A 9 5.77 34.82 -8.01
CA LYS A 9 5.51 33.62 -7.22
C LYS A 9 4.64 32.72 -8.10
N MET A 10 5.21 31.62 -8.58
CA MET A 10 4.48 30.63 -9.36
C MET A 10 3.30 30.15 -8.52
N ASP A 11 2.09 30.19 -9.07
CA ASP A 11 0.88 29.81 -8.33
C ASP A 11 0.88 28.29 -8.06
N SER A 12 0.25 27.86 -6.96
CA SER A 12 0.15 26.45 -6.54
C SER A 12 -0.44 25.59 -7.65
N GLU A 13 -1.40 26.12 -8.42
CA GLU A 13 -1.98 25.43 -9.58
C GLU A 13 -0.93 25.14 -10.67
N GLN A 14 -0.04 26.08 -10.97
CA GLN A 14 1.03 25.88 -11.94
C GLN A 14 2.07 24.87 -11.44
N MET A 15 2.34 24.84 -10.13
CA MET A 15 3.21 23.82 -9.51
C MET A 15 2.61 22.43 -9.67
N VAL A 16 1.32 22.28 -9.40
CA VAL A 16 0.58 21.02 -9.57
C VAL A 16 0.59 20.56 -11.03
N GLN A 17 0.40 21.47 -11.99
CA GLN A 17 0.48 21.13 -13.43
C GLN A 17 1.86 20.60 -13.83
N LYS A 18 2.94 21.23 -13.34
CA LYS A 18 4.30 20.73 -13.58
C LYS A 18 4.54 19.38 -12.92
N ALA A 19 4.03 19.17 -11.70
CA ALA A 19 4.12 17.88 -11.02
C ALA A 19 3.46 16.78 -11.86
N TYR A 20 2.28 17.03 -12.43
CA TYR A 20 1.61 16.08 -13.31
C TYR A 20 2.37 15.84 -14.63
N ALA A 21 2.96 16.87 -15.23
CA ALA A 21 3.80 16.70 -16.42
C ALA A 21 5.02 15.78 -16.13
N CYS A 22 5.64 15.94 -14.96
CA CYS A 22 6.70 15.03 -14.49
C CYS A 22 6.18 13.60 -14.29
N LEU A 23 4.99 13.41 -13.68
CA LEU A 23 4.38 12.09 -13.50
C LEU A 23 4.09 11.38 -14.83
N LEU A 24 3.61 12.10 -15.85
CA LEU A 24 3.41 11.54 -17.20
C LEU A 24 4.72 11.08 -17.82
N SER A 25 5.80 11.81 -17.53
CA SER A 25 7.16 11.49 -17.97
C SER A 25 7.85 10.45 -17.08
N HIS A 26 7.14 9.87 -16.10
CA HIS A 26 7.67 8.93 -15.09
C HIS A 26 8.82 9.52 -14.24
N ASP A 27 8.95 10.85 -14.22
CA ASP A 27 9.93 11.59 -13.42
C ASP A 27 9.35 11.87 -12.03
N PHE A 28 9.29 10.84 -11.21
CA PHE A 28 8.75 10.94 -9.85
C PHE A 28 9.56 11.90 -8.98
N ALA A 29 10.88 12.00 -9.18
CA ALA A 29 11.74 12.84 -8.36
C ALA A 29 11.44 14.33 -8.53
N ASN A 30 11.18 14.80 -9.76
CA ASN A 30 10.78 16.18 -9.97
C ASN A 30 9.30 16.42 -9.66
N ALA A 31 8.43 15.41 -9.84
CA ALA A 31 7.05 15.51 -9.39
C ALA A 31 6.94 15.76 -7.88
N GLU A 32 7.73 15.05 -7.06
CA GLU A 32 7.82 15.27 -5.61
C GLU A 32 8.15 16.73 -5.28
N LYS A 33 9.21 17.29 -5.89
CA LYS A 33 9.64 18.66 -5.65
C LYS A 33 8.54 19.68 -5.97
N TRP A 34 7.84 19.50 -7.08
CA TRP A 34 6.78 20.42 -7.45
C TRP A 34 5.59 20.36 -6.49
N PHE A 35 5.24 19.18 -6.00
CA PHE A 35 4.22 19.05 -4.96
C PHE A 35 4.68 19.62 -3.61
N GLU A 36 5.94 19.41 -3.22
CA GLU A 36 6.51 20.01 -2.01
C GLU A 36 6.45 21.55 -2.06
N LEU A 37 6.84 22.15 -3.19
CA LEU A 37 6.72 23.59 -3.40
C LEU A 37 5.26 24.07 -3.37
N ALA A 38 4.32 23.28 -3.92
CA ALA A 38 2.90 23.62 -3.87
C ALA A 38 2.38 23.64 -2.41
N ILE A 39 2.83 22.69 -1.59
CA ILE A 39 2.50 22.59 -0.16
C ILE A 39 3.09 23.75 0.63
N GLU A 40 4.28 24.26 0.28
CA GLU A 40 4.84 25.45 0.93
C GLU A 40 3.92 26.68 0.79
N GLY A 41 3.14 26.75 -0.30
CA GLY A 41 2.17 27.82 -0.54
C GLY A 41 0.86 27.64 0.23
N ASP A 42 0.44 26.40 0.47
CA ASP A 42 -0.78 26.05 1.20
C ASP A 42 -0.56 24.75 2.02
N PRO A 43 0.05 24.86 3.22
CA PRO A 43 0.47 23.70 4.00
C PRO A 43 -0.67 22.85 4.56
N GLU A 44 -1.90 23.36 4.57
CA GLU A 44 -3.07 22.66 5.10
C GLU A 44 -3.93 22.05 3.98
N ASN A 45 -3.44 22.09 2.74
CA ASN A 45 -4.17 21.55 1.61
C ASN A 45 -4.15 20.01 1.61
N ALA A 46 -5.25 19.42 2.07
CA ALA A 46 -5.42 17.96 2.09
C ALA A 46 -5.18 17.30 0.72
N SER A 47 -5.61 17.94 -0.37
CA SER A 47 -5.46 17.40 -1.74
C SER A 47 -4.01 17.35 -2.20
N LEU A 48 -3.20 18.36 -1.85
CA LEU A 48 -1.77 18.36 -2.18
C LEU A 48 -1.03 17.28 -1.40
N HIS A 49 -1.34 17.11 -0.11
CA HIS A 49 -0.79 16.02 0.68
C HIS A 49 -1.15 14.63 0.13
N TYR A 50 -2.40 14.43 -0.28
CA TYR A 50 -2.82 13.20 -0.95
C TYR A 50 -2.06 12.95 -2.27
N LYS A 51 -1.92 13.97 -3.13
CA LYS A 51 -1.18 13.83 -4.39
C LYS A 51 0.31 13.51 -4.17
N LEU A 52 0.92 14.13 -3.16
CA LEU A 52 2.30 13.85 -2.78
C LEU A 52 2.44 12.45 -2.17
N SER A 53 1.48 11.98 -1.36
CA SER A 53 1.52 10.61 -0.82
C SER A 53 1.46 9.56 -1.91
N VAL A 54 0.56 9.72 -2.90
CA VAL A 54 0.47 8.86 -4.08
C VAL A 54 1.80 8.87 -4.85
N THR A 55 2.39 10.04 -5.05
CA THR A 55 3.67 10.18 -5.77
C THR A 55 4.81 9.46 -5.03
N TYR A 56 4.91 9.63 -3.72
CA TYR A 56 5.88 8.92 -2.90
C TYR A 56 5.66 7.40 -2.91
N ALA A 57 4.42 6.95 -2.87
CA ALA A 57 4.09 5.52 -2.92
C ALA A 57 4.53 4.87 -4.24
N ARG A 58 4.33 5.57 -5.37
CA ARG A 58 4.78 5.15 -6.70
C ARG A 58 6.30 5.14 -6.85
N ASN A 59 6.99 6.03 -6.14
CA ASN A 59 8.46 6.06 -6.08
C ASN A 59 9.06 5.21 -4.96
N ASN A 60 8.31 4.21 -4.47
CA ASN A 60 8.72 3.26 -3.43
C ASN A 60 9.16 3.88 -2.09
N LYS A 61 8.74 5.11 -1.78
CA LYS A 61 9.05 5.83 -0.54
C LYS A 61 7.89 5.71 0.46
N LEU A 62 7.60 4.47 0.89
CA LEU A 62 6.39 4.14 1.67
C LEU A 62 6.22 4.97 2.96
N GLN A 63 7.30 5.20 3.72
CA GLN A 63 7.22 5.98 4.97
C GLN A 63 6.80 7.43 4.73
N LYS A 64 7.36 8.08 3.69
CA LYS A 64 6.96 9.44 3.31
C LYS A 64 5.54 9.49 2.77
N ALA A 65 5.13 8.47 2.02
CA ALA A 65 3.77 8.33 1.54
C ALA A 65 2.77 8.29 2.71
N LEU A 66 3.03 7.45 3.70
CA LEU A 66 2.20 7.34 4.91
C LEU A 66 2.11 8.66 5.67
N TRP A 67 3.23 9.37 5.82
CA TRP A 67 3.25 10.67 6.49
C TRP A 67 2.28 11.66 5.82
N HIS A 68 2.37 11.83 4.51
CA HIS A 68 1.48 12.74 3.79
C HIS A 68 0.05 12.24 3.67
N ALA A 69 -0.19 10.92 3.59
CA ALA A 69 -1.55 10.38 3.62
C ALA A 69 -2.25 10.68 4.96
N LYS A 70 -1.51 10.60 6.08
CA LYS A 70 -2.01 11.00 7.41
C LYS A 70 -2.37 12.48 7.47
N LEU A 71 -1.54 13.35 6.91
CA LEU A 71 -1.84 14.78 6.81
C LEU A 71 -3.07 15.04 5.95
N ALA A 72 -3.23 14.35 4.81
CA ALA A 72 -4.41 14.49 3.96
C ALA A 72 -5.72 14.18 4.71
N VAL A 73 -5.74 13.07 5.47
CA VAL A 73 -6.89 12.71 6.33
C VAL A 73 -7.06 13.71 7.48
N GLN A 74 -5.97 14.20 8.07
CA GLN A 74 -6.03 15.17 9.17
C GLN A 74 -6.65 16.50 8.73
N TYR A 75 -6.27 17.00 7.56
CA TYR A 75 -6.77 18.29 7.04
C TYR A 75 -8.15 18.18 6.40
N ASN A 76 -8.58 16.98 5.99
CA ASN A 76 -9.96 16.71 5.59
C ASN A 76 -10.38 15.30 6.01
N THR A 77 -11.03 15.19 7.18
CA THR A 77 -11.42 13.92 7.79
C THR A 77 -12.64 13.28 7.16
N GLU A 78 -13.43 14.03 6.40
CA GLU A 78 -14.68 13.55 5.79
C GLU A 78 -14.45 12.91 4.41
N GLU A 79 -13.28 13.17 3.81
CA GLU A 79 -12.94 12.65 2.49
C GLU A 79 -12.57 11.16 2.54
N GLN A 80 -13.54 10.31 2.18
CA GLN A 80 -13.38 8.85 2.17
C GLN A 80 -12.23 8.38 1.27
N LEU A 81 -11.95 9.09 0.17
CA LEU A 81 -10.83 8.76 -0.71
C LEU A 81 -9.48 8.80 0.05
N TYR A 82 -9.28 9.79 0.91
CA TYR A 82 -8.03 9.93 1.66
C TYR A 82 -7.90 8.85 2.71
N LEU A 83 -9.00 8.51 3.39
CA LEU A 83 -9.03 7.41 4.35
C LEU A 83 -8.71 6.07 3.67
N ALA A 84 -9.36 5.76 2.56
CA ALA A 84 -9.12 4.53 1.80
C ALA A 84 -7.65 4.45 1.32
N HIS A 85 -7.08 5.55 0.85
CA HIS A 85 -5.67 5.60 0.47
C HIS A 85 -4.72 5.38 1.65
N LEU A 86 -4.99 5.99 2.81
CA LEU A 86 -4.21 5.76 4.02
C LEU A 86 -4.28 4.29 4.47
N GLN A 87 -5.47 3.69 4.45
CA GLN A 87 -5.67 2.28 4.79
C GLN A 87 -4.90 1.36 3.84
N HIS A 88 -4.93 1.61 2.53
CA HIS A 88 -4.14 0.89 1.55
C HIS A 88 -2.63 0.97 1.83
N LEU A 89 -2.11 2.16 2.15
CA LEU A 89 -0.68 2.32 2.48
C LEU A 89 -0.30 1.65 3.81
N GLU A 90 -1.16 1.69 4.82
CA GLU A 90 -0.94 1.00 6.10
C GLU A 90 -0.99 -0.52 5.92
N ALA A 91 -1.90 -1.05 5.09
CA ALA A 91 -1.94 -2.46 4.72
C ALA A 91 -0.61 -2.88 4.05
N ARG A 92 -0.14 -2.09 3.08
CA ARG A 92 1.16 -2.32 2.43
C ARG A 92 2.32 -2.30 3.43
N ARG A 93 2.32 -1.39 4.41
CA ARG A 93 3.35 -1.35 5.46
C ARG A 93 3.32 -2.60 6.33
N LEU A 94 2.14 -3.07 6.71
CA LEU A 94 1.97 -4.29 7.51
C LEU A 94 2.42 -5.53 6.75
N ILE A 95 2.16 -5.60 5.44
CA ILE A 95 2.66 -6.68 4.57
C ILE A 95 4.20 -6.70 4.56
N VAL A 96 4.84 -5.56 4.29
CA VAL A 96 6.32 -5.45 4.31
C VAL A 96 6.88 -5.80 5.69
N GLN A 97 6.19 -5.40 6.75
CA GLN A 97 6.59 -5.75 8.12
C GLN A 97 6.49 -7.27 8.36
N ALA A 98 5.42 -7.91 7.87
CA ALA A 98 5.21 -9.35 8.01
C ALA A 98 6.28 -10.16 7.27
N GLU A 99 6.65 -9.77 6.05
CA GLU A 99 7.75 -10.39 5.30
C GLU A 99 9.07 -10.39 6.09
N GLY A 100 9.32 -9.31 6.86
CA GLY A 100 10.50 -9.21 7.72
C GLY A 100 10.50 -10.16 8.93
N TYR A 101 9.36 -10.75 9.29
CA TYR A 101 9.23 -11.75 10.36
C TYR A 101 9.20 -13.19 9.85
N PHE A 102 9.29 -13.44 8.54
CA PHE A 102 9.10 -14.77 7.96
C PHE A 102 10.36 -15.65 8.10
N ASP A 103 10.71 -16.05 9.34
CA ASP A 103 11.86 -16.94 9.63
C ASP A 103 11.50 -18.43 9.73
N GLY A 104 10.20 -18.76 9.61
CA GLY A 104 9.67 -20.13 9.63
C GLY A 104 9.50 -20.75 11.02
N THR A 105 9.81 -20.04 12.09
CA THR A 105 9.48 -20.49 13.46
C THR A 105 7.99 -20.35 13.75
N THR A 106 7.46 -21.22 14.61
CA THR A 106 6.04 -21.19 15.00
C THR A 106 5.63 -19.83 15.56
N GLU A 107 6.45 -19.23 16.42
CA GLU A 107 6.21 -17.93 17.02
C GLU A 107 6.17 -16.81 15.97
N SER A 108 7.08 -16.84 15.00
CA SER A 108 7.12 -15.83 13.94
C SER A 108 5.93 -15.96 12.99
N LEU A 109 5.53 -17.19 12.65
CA LEU A 109 4.34 -17.45 11.83
C LEU A 109 3.07 -16.90 12.46
N TYR A 110 2.89 -17.01 13.78
CA TYR A 110 1.76 -16.36 14.47
C TYR A 110 1.81 -14.82 14.38
N MET A 111 2.99 -14.23 14.48
CA MET A 111 3.16 -12.77 14.31
C MET A 111 2.87 -12.33 12.88
N VAL A 112 3.34 -13.09 11.89
CA VAL A 112 3.04 -12.89 10.46
C VAL A 112 1.52 -12.93 10.23
N ILE A 113 0.85 -13.97 10.72
CA ILE A 113 -0.62 -14.10 10.61
C ILE A 113 -1.34 -12.90 11.24
N TYR A 114 -0.90 -12.45 12.41
CA TYR A 114 -1.47 -11.28 13.08
C TYR A 114 -1.36 -10.01 12.24
N LEU A 115 -0.16 -9.72 11.72
CA LEU A 115 0.10 -8.54 10.89
C LEU A 115 -0.71 -8.57 9.59
N LEU A 116 -0.74 -9.72 8.92
CA LEU A 116 -1.42 -9.86 7.64
C LEU A 116 -2.94 -9.85 7.78
N ARG A 117 -3.50 -10.42 8.86
CA ARG A 117 -4.94 -10.29 9.15
C ARG A 117 -5.36 -8.84 9.33
N HIS A 118 -4.52 -8.03 9.95
CA HIS A 118 -4.76 -6.60 10.05
C HIS A 118 -4.63 -5.92 8.67
N ALA A 119 -3.62 -6.29 7.88
CA ALA A 119 -3.43 -5.73 6.54
C ALA A 119 -4.65 -5.97 5.63
N VAL A 120 -5.14 -7.21 5.53
CA VAL A 120 -6.29 -7.54 4.65
C VAL A 120 -7.63 -7.00 5.17
N ASN A 121 -7.70 -6.61 6.45
CA ASN A 121 -8.87 -5.91 6.99
C ASN A 121 -8.85 -4.42 6.63
N LEU A 122 -7.66 -3.81 6.59
CA LEU A 122 -7.48 -2.43 6.12
C LEU A 122 -7.67 -2.32 4.61
N ASP A 123 -7.13 -3.29 3.86
CA ASP A 123 -7.25 -3.36 2.41
C ASP A 123 -7.66 -4.77 1.96
N PRO A 124 -8.97 -5.03 1.79
CA PRO A 124 -9.48 -6.30 1.28
C PRO A 124 -9.10 -6.62 -0.17
N LEU A 125 -8.46 -5.70 -0.89
CA LEU A 125 -7.96 -5.92 -2.26
C LEU A 125 -6.47 -6.29 -2.28
N ALA A 126 -5.82 -6.38 -1.12
CA ALA A 126 -4.40 -6.73 -1.01
C ALA A 126 -4.17 -8.24 -1.23
N ILE A 127 -4.09 -8.66 -2.50
CA ILE A 127 -3.85 -10.06 -2.93
C ILE A 127 -2.63 -10.66 -2.23
N GLN A 128 -1.52 -9.94 -2.18
CA GLN A 128 -0.29 -10.38 -1.52
C GLN A 128 -0.50 -10.72 -0.04
N GLY A 129 -1.38 -9.99 0.66
CA GLY A 129 -1.70 -10.27 2.06
C GLY A 129 -2.41 -11.62 2.24
N TYR A 130 -3.29 -11.98 1.30
CA TYR A 130 -3.96 -13.28 1.30
C TYR A 130 -3.03 -14.44 0.95
N LEU A 131 -2.12 -14.23 0.00
CA LEU A 131 -1.10 -15.24 -0.36
C LEU A 131 -0.16 -15.53 0.80
N LEU A 132 0.37 -14.48 1.45
CA LEU A 132 1.26 -14.65 2.60
C LEU A 132 0.54 -15.24 3.82
N LEU A 133 -0.77 -14.98 3.99
CA LEU A 133 -1.58 -15.69 5.00
C LEU A 133 -1.63 -17.19 4.67
N GLY A 134 -1.87 -17.52 3.40
CA GLY A 134 -1.82 -18.90 2.92
C GLY A 134 -0.51 -19.59 3.28
N GLU A 135 0.60 -18.95 2.95
CA GLU A 135 1.95 -19.44 3.24
C GLU A 135 2.20 -19.61 4.74
N ALA A 136 1.83 -18.62 5.55
CA ALA A 136 2.04 -18.66 6.99
C ALA A 136 1.24 -19.79 7.67
N TYR A 137 -0.02 -19.98 7.26
CA TYR A 137 -0.83 -21.11 7.75
C TYR A 137 -0.29 -22.46 7.28
N ALA A 138 0.20 -22.55 6.04
CA ALA A 138 0.84 -23.77 5.54
C ALA A 138 2.15 -24.09 6.29
N GLY A 139 2.88 -23.06 6.73
CA GLY A 139 4.05 -23.21 7.61
C GLY A 139 3.71 -23.76 9.01
N LEU A 140 2.49 -23.51 9.48
CA LEU A 140 1.93 -24.11 10.70
C LEU A 140 1.26 -25.47 10.46
N GLU A 141 1.37 -26.01 9.24
CA GLU A 141 0.67 -27.22 8.77
C GLU A 141 -0.87 -27.14 8.85
N ASP A 142 -1.43 -25.94 9.02
CA ASP A 142 -2.87 -25.67 8.95
C ASP A 142 -3.28 -25.47 7.48
N TYR A 143 -3.30 -26.57 6.73
CA TYR A 143 -3.59 -26.55 5.30
C TYR A 143 -5.03 -26.12 4.98
N ASP A 144 -5.97 -26.30 5.91
CA ASP A 144 -7.36 -25.85 5.75
C ASP A 144 -7.44 -24.31 5.68
N GLN A 145 -6.79 -23.61 6.62
CA GLN A 145 -6.71 -22.15 6.54
C GLN A 145 -5.86 -21.68 5.36
N ALA A 146 -4.77 -22.39 5.05
CA ALA A 146 -3.92 -22.05 3.92
C ALA A 146 -4.72 -22.03 2.61
N ILE A 147 -5.48 -23.10 2.34
CA ILE A 147 -6.38 -23.22 1.18
C ILE A 147 -7.43 -22.11 1.18
N LYS A 148 -8.03 -21.81 2.34
CA LYS A 148 -9.04 -20.76 2.47
C LYS A 148 -8.50 -19.40 2.01
N PHE A 149 -7.33 -19.00 2.49
CA PHE A 149 -6.77 -17.68 2.17
C PHE A 149 -6.25 -17.58 0.73
N VAL A 150 -5.63 -18.63 0.20
CA VAL A 150 -5.24 -18.66 -1.22
C VAL A 150 -6.48 -18.58 -2.14
N LYS A 151 -7.61 -19.18 -1.74
CA LYS A 151 -8.87 -19.00 -2.49
C LYS A 151 -9.37 -17.55 -2.48
N GLU A 152 -9.18 -16.80 -1.40
CA GLU A 152 -9.52 -15.36 -1.42
C GLU A 152 -8.61 -14.58 -2.38
N ALA A 153 -7.31 -14.91 -2.45
CA ALA A 153 -6.41 -14.34 -3.45
C ALA A 153 -6.89 -14.64 -4.90
N ILE A 154 -7.26 -15.90 -5.19
CA ILE A 154 -7.76 -16.32 -6.52
C ILE A 154 -9.10 -15.65 -6.87
N LYS A 155 -9.95 -15.33 -5.89
CA LYS A 155 -11.18 -14.58 -6.17
C LYS A 155 -10.89 -13.16 -6.67
N LEU A 156 -9.81 -12.55 -6.19
CA LEU A 156 -9.38 -11.21 -6.56
C LEU A 156 -8.61 -11.20 -7.89
N ASP A 157 -7.76 -12.21 -8.11
CA ASP A 157 -7.09 -12.46 -9.40
C ASP A 157 -7.23 -13.94 -9.81
N PRO A 158 -8.23 -14.25 -10.65
CA PRO A 158 -8.45 -15.62 -11.13
C PRO A 158 -7.37 -16.16 -12.07
N LEU A 159 -6.44 -15.31 -12.54
CA LEU A 159 -5.38 -15.67 -13.47
C LEU A 159 -3.99 -15.66 -12.81
N ASP A 160 -3.92 -15.54 -11.48
CA ASP A 160 -2.67 -15.65 -10.73
C ASP A 160 -2.19 -17.11 -10.69
N ASP A 161 -1.30 -17.45 -11.63
CA ASP A 161 -0.68 -18.78 -11.73
C ASP A 161 0.01 -19.21 -10.43
N TYR A 162 0.61 -18.26 -9.70
CA TYR A 162 1.27 -18.55 -8.43
C TYR A 162 0.25 -18.95 -7.37
N ALA A 163 -0.85 -18.20 -7.24
CA ALA A 163 -1.93 -18.53 -6.32
C ALA A 163 -2.56 -19.91 -6.62
N ILE A 164 -2.78 -20.22 -7.91
CA ILE A 164 -3.32 -21.51 -8.34
C ILE A 164 -2.37 -22.65 -7.97
N LEU A 165 -1.06 -22.48 -8.19
CA LEU A 165 -0.05 -23.47 -7.83
C LEU A 165 0.00 -23.71 -6.31
N GLU A 166 -0.04 -22.65 -5.49
CA GLU A 166 -0.08 -22.79 -4.03
C GLU A 166 -1.35 -23.53 -3.57
N LEU A 167 -2.50 -23.26 -4.20
CA LEU A 167 -3.74 -23.97 -3.88
C LEU A 167 -3.63 -25.48 -4.12
N GLU A 168 -3.06 -25.89 -5.26
CA GLU A 168 -2.84 -27.31 -5.57
C GLU A 168 -1.85 -27.95 -4.59
N ARG A 169 -0.76 -27.25 -4.29
CA ARG A 169 0.26 -27.70 -3.32
C ARG A 169 -0.35 -27.95 -1.95
N TYR A 170 -1.17 -27.03 -1.44
CA TYR A 170 -1.77 -27.17 -0.12
C TYR A 170 -2.85 -28.24 -0.06
N LYS A 171 -3.64 -28.43 -1.13
CA LYS A 171 -4.57 -29.56 -1.23
C LYS A 171 -3.86 -30.90 -1.14
N LEU A 172 -2.75 -31.06 -1.86
CA LEU A 172 -1.96 -32.30 -1.82
C LEU A 172 -1.41 -32.56 -0.42
N LYS A 173 -0.88 -31.53 0.24
CA LYS A 173 -0.37 -31.65 1.61
C LYS A 173 -1.48 -32.01 2.61
N LEU A 174 -2.67 -31.41 2.49
CA LEU A 174 -3.83 -31.76 3.32
C LEU A 174 -4.22 -33.23 3.14
N GLU A 175 -4.30 -33.73 1.90
CA GLU A 175 -4.59 -35.13 1.64
C GLU A 175 -3.55 -36.08 2.25
N GLN A 176 -2.27 -35.70 2.22
CA GLN A 176 -1.19 -36.49 2.82
C GLN A 176 -1.27 -36.48 4.34
N TYR A 177 -1.60 -35.32 4.94
CA TYR A 177 -1.75 -35.17 6.39
C TYR A 177 -2.90 -36.02 6.93
N LEU A 178 -4.04 -36.07 6.22
CA LEU A 178 -5.21 -36.86 6.62
C LEU A 178 -5.05 -38.37 6.45
N LYS A 179 -4.01 -38.84 5.75
CA LYS A 179 -3.72 -40.26 5.54
C LYS A 179 -2.73 -40.85 6.55
N GLN A 180 -2.15 -40.02 7.41
CA GLN A 180 -1.23 -40.42 8.49
C GLN A 180 -2.00 -40.77 9.75
#